data_AF-A0A1Z7ZSZ1-F1
#
_entry.id   AF-A0A1Z7ZSZ1-F1
#
_cell.length_a   1.000
_cell.length_b   1.000
_cell.length_c   1.000
_cell.angle_alpha   90.00
_cell.angle_beta   90.00
_cell.angle_gamma   90.00
#
_symmetry.space_group_name_H-M   'P 1'
#
loop_
_entity.id
_entity.type
_entity.pdbx_description
1 polymer ?
#
loop_
_entity_poly.entity_id
_entity_poly.type
_entity_poly.pdbx_seq_one_letter_code
_entity_poly.pdbx_strand_id
1 'polypeptide(L)'
;MKWKHDMDQFSLDKFKKPDEIPIVPSWVLDGPPVTLKLYEAVQNMVLEKEVLIKSSAKKVLGVKDRQLVNSQIAELAGVDKSNLREDRQSLLLKYIEQENIKLDQLWKNTSEHPKKGQKPSKSDLARDKSIYERQLSEIKNERLVGYFQEALSSEVLNEQKYLIAKYKQLEIDYEKAQTTIANLRKQNGELLRCLNQ
;
A
#
# COMPACT_ATOMS: atom_id res chain seq x y z
N MET A 1 -35.77 8.62 33.94
CA MET A 1 -35.30 7.81 32.79
C MET A 1 -33.81 7.58 32.94
N LYS A 2 -33.38 6.36 33.29
CA LYS A 2 -31.95 6.00 33.36
C LYS A 2 -31.61 5.20 32.10
N TRP A 3 -30.81 5.79 31.23
CA TRP A 3 -30.25 5.10 30.08
C TRP A 3 -29.12 4.20 30.57
N LYS A 4 -29.29 2.87 30.49
CA LYS A 4 -28.19 1.92 30.63
C LYS A 4 -27.39 1.96 29.34
N HIS A 5 -26.20 2.54 29.40
CA HIS A 5 -25.17 2.31 28.40
C HIS A 5 -24.55 0.94 28.71
N ASP A 6 -25.05 -0.11 28.06
CA ASP A 6 -24.25 -1.33 27.87
C ASP A 6 -23.17 -0.99 26.84
N MET A 7 -22.05 -0.47 27.32
CA MET A 7 -20.82 -0.47 26.55
C MET A 7 -20.33 -1.91 26.53
N ASP A 8 -20.64 -2.61 25.45
CA ASP A 8 -20.20 -3.97 25.20
C ASP A 8 -18.67 -3.97 25.20
N GLN A 9 -18.08 -4.30 26.35
CA GLN A 9 -16.63 -4.36 26.53
C GLN A 9 -16.12 -5.50 25.67
N PHE A 10 -15.45 -5.14 24.57
CA PHE A 10 -14.76 -6.09 23.71
C PHE A 10 -13.90 -7.01 24.59
N SER A 11 -14.30 -8.27 24.65
CA SER A 11 -13.67 -9.30 25.49
C SER A 11 -12.85 -10.22 24.59
N LEU A 12 -11.54 -10.29 24.84
CA LEU A 12 -10.62 -11.18 24.11
C LEU A 12 -11.05 -12.65 24.22
N ASP A 13 -11.69 -13.04 25.32
CA ASP A 13 -12.20 -14.40 25.53
C ASP A 13 -13.31 -14.80 24.54
N LYS A 14 -13.99 -13.81 23.92
CA LYS A 14 -15.03 -14.04 22.90
C LYS A 14 -14.52 -13.84 21.48
N PHE A 15 -13.26 -13.44 21.30
CA PHE A 15 -12.68 -13.23 19.99
C PHE A 15 -12.36 -14.59 19.35
N LYS A 16 -13.24 -15.05 18.47
CA LYS A 16 -12.91 -16.12 17.52
C LYS A 16 -12.30 -15.46 16.30
N LYS A 17 -11.01 -15.73 16.04
CA LYS A 17 -10.39 -15.38 14.76
C LYS A 17 -11.27 -16.03 13.67
N PRO A 18 -11.81 -15.28 12.70
CA PRO A 18 -12.54 -15.90 11.61
C PRO A 18 -11.60 -16.92 10.95
N ASP A 19 -12.13 -18.10 10.62
CA ASP A 19 -11.37 -19.11 9.89
C ASP A 19 -10.92 -18.47 8.57
N GLU A 20 -9.63 -18.10 8.52
CA GLU A 20 -9.00 -17.61 7.31
C GLU A 20 -8.98 -18.79 6.34
N ILE A 21 -9.98 -18.87 5.46
CA ILE A 21 -9.88 -19.71 4.27
C ILE A 21 -8.57 -19.30 3.62
N PRO A 22 -7.59 -20.20 3.43
CA PRO A 22 -6.33 -19.82 2.83
C PRO A 22 -6.62 -19.36 1.41
N ILE A 23 -6.65 -18.04 1.22
CA ILE A 23 -6.88 -17.44 -0.09
C ILE A 23 -5.65 -17.80 -0.91
N VAL A 24 -5.80 -18.79 -1.79
CA VAL A 24 -4.78 -19.11 -2.77
C VAL A 24 -4.56 -17.84 -3.60
N PRO A 25 -3.32 -17.32 -3.67
CA PRO A 25 -3.06 -16.09 -4.39
C PRO A 25 -3.45 -16.23 -5.87
N SER A 26 -3.97 -15.16 -6.48
CA SER A 26 -4.40 -15.15 -7.88
C SER A 26 -3.30 -15.64 -8.82
N TRP A 27 -2.05 -15.25 -8.57
CA TRP A 27 -0.89 -15.68 -9.38
C TRP A 27 -0.62 -17.19 -9.37
N VAL A 28 -1.11 -17.93 -8.37
CA VAL A 28 -1.04 -19.39 -8.33
C VAL A 28 -2.13 -20.01 -9.19
N LEU A 29 -3.35 -19.45 -9.14
CA LEU A 29 -4.52 -19.91 -9.90
C LEU A 29 -4.38 -19.62 -11.40
N ASP A 30 -3.84 -18.45 -11.73
CA ASP A 30 -3.58 -18.01 -13.10
C ASP A 30 -2.33 -18.67 -13.70
N GLY A 31 -1.55 -19.39 -12.86
CA GLY A 31 -0.29 -20.02 -13.24
C GLY A 31 -0.44 -21.43 -13.83
N PRO A 32 0.66 -22.01 -14.34
CA PRO A 32 0.71 -23.40 -14.74
C PRO A 32 0.28 -24.37 -13.62
N PRO A 33 -0.30 -25.55 -13.94
CA PRO A 33 -0.69 -26.55 -12.92
C PRO A 33 0.46 -26.99 -11.99
N VAL A 34 1.70 -26.88 -12.47
CA VAL A 34 2.92 -27.15 -11.70
C VAL A 34 3.12 -26.11 -10.58
N THR A 35 2.75 -24.86 -10.80
CA THR A 35 2.83 -23.77 -9.80
C THR A 35 1.97 -24.08 -8.59
N LEU A 36 0.74 -24.57 -8.80
CA LEU A 36 -0.16 -24.96 -7.72
C LEU A 36 0.44 -26.07 -6.85
N LYS A 37 0.97 -27.13 -7.48
CA LYS A 37 1.63 -28.23 -6.76
C LYS A 37 2.85 -27.77 -5.95
N LEU A 38 3.67 -26.89 -6.53
CA LEU A 38 4.83 -26.33 -5.84
C LEU A 38 4.38 -25.41 -4.68
N TYR A 39 3.33 -24.64 -4.86
CA TYR A 39 2.77 -23.77 -3.82
C TYR A 39 2.22 -24.59 -2.64
N GLU A 40 1.46 -25.64 -2.89
CA GLU A 40 0.97 -26.56 -1.86
C GLU A 40 2.13 -27.22 -1.10
N ALA A 41 3.18 -27.64 -1.81
CA ALA A 41 4.39 -28.19 -1.21
C ALA A 41 5.09 -27.18 -0.29
N VAL A 42 5.17 -25.91 -0.72
CA VAL A 42 5.71 -24.82 0.10
C VAL A 42 4.87 -24.61 1.37
N GLN A 43 3.54 -24.57 1.27
CA GLN A 43 2.67 -24.39 2.43
C GLN A 43 2.84 -25.51 3.47
N ASN A 44 2.87 -26.76 3.01
CA ASN A 44 3.10 -27.90 3.89
C ASN A 44 4.46 -27.80 4.60
N MET A 45 5.52 -27.47 3.85
CA MET A 45 6.85 -27.27 4.44
C MET A 45 6.87 -26.10 5.43
N VAL A 46 6.21 -24.97 5.15
CA VAL A 46 6.14 -23.83 6.08
C VAL A 46 5.52 -24.28 7.40
N LEU A 47 4.38 -24.97 7.36
CA LEU A 47 3.71 -25.48 8.55
C LEU A 47 4.61 -26.43 9.36
N GLU A 48 5.27 -27.37 8.70
CA GLU A 48 6.22 -28.29 9.36
C GLU A 48 7.36 -27.53 10.04
N LYS A 49 7.96 -26.55 9.35
CA LYS A 49 9.07 -25.74 9.86
C LYS A 49 8.63 -24.86 11.02
N GLU A 50 7.44 -24.27 10.96
CA GLU A 50 6.89 -23.51 12.08
C GLU A 50 6.69 -24.37 13.33
N VAL A 51 6.11 -25.57 13.17
CA VAL A 51 5.90 -26.51 14.29
C VAL A 51 7.25 -26.95 14.86
N LEU A 52 8.21 -27.25 13.98
CA LEU A 52 9.58 -27.59 14.39
C LEU A 52 10.22 -26.46 15.19
N ILE A 53 10.15 -25.22 14.72
CA ILE A 53 10.74 -24.06 15.41
C ILE A 53 10.06 -23.84 16.78
N LYS A 54 8.72 -23.86 16.84
CA LYS A 54 7.97 -23.64 18.08
C LYS A 54 8.25 -24.74 19.12
N SER A 55 8.39 -25.99 18.68
CA SER A 55 8.66 -27.13 19.58
C SER A 55 10.13 -27.27 19.98
N SER A 56 11.07 -26.80 19.15
CA SER A 56 12.51 -26.97 19.33
C SER A 56 13.18 -25.85 20.13
N ALA A 57 12.43 -25.06 20.91
CA ALA A 57 12.91 -23.88 21.64
C ALA A 57 14.18 -24.08 22.52
N LYS A 58 14.62 -25.32 22.78
CA LYS A 58 15.84 -25.67 23.52
C LYS A 58 16.96 -26.33 22.70
N LYS A 59 16.73 -26.65 21.42
CA LYS A 59 17.70 -27.33 20.54
C LYS A 59 18.21 -26.36 19.48
N VAL A 60 19.52 -26.37 19.23
CA VAL A 60 20.11 -25.60 18.14
C VAL A 60 19.76 -26.29 16.82
N LEU A 61 18.75 -25.78 16.11
CA LEU A 61 18.43 -26.21 14.75
C LEU A 61 19.51 -25.74 13.77
N GLY A 62 19.79 -26.46 12.69
CA GLY A 62 20.63 -25.95 11.59
C GLY A 62 19.91 -24.88 10.77
N VAL A 63 20.63 -24.11 9.95
CA VAL A 63 20.01 -23.10 9.04
C VAL A 63 19.10 -23.79 8.02
N LYS A 64 19.55 -24.91 7.45
CA LYS A 64 18.77 -25.73 6.50
C LYS A 64 17.52 -26.34 7.12
N ASP A 65 17.53 -26.60 8.43
CA ASP A 65 16.37 -27.16 9.13
C ASP A 65 15.29 -26.11 9.36
N ARG A 66 15.67 -24.82 9.33
CA ARG A 66 14.78 -23.68 9.55
C ARG A 66 14.27 -23.05 8.26
N GLN A 67 15.05 -23.13 7.19
CA GLN A 67 14.72 -22.56 5.89
C GLN A 67 14.01 -23.57 4.98
N LEU A 68 13.22 -23.01 4.07
CA LEU A 68 12.69 -23.67 2.88
C LEU A 68 13.80 -23.77 1.84
N VAL A 69 14.09 -25.00 1.41
CA VAL A 69 15.12 -25.29 0.41
C VAL A 69 14.47 -25.75 -0.88
N ASN A 70 14.79 -25.09 -2.00
CA ASN A 70 14.18 -25.38 -3.31
C ASN A 70 14.26 -26.86 -3.72
N SER A 71 15.37 -27.54 -3.40
CA SER A 71 15.51 -28.97 -3.69
C SER A 71 14.47 -29.82 -2.95
N GLN A 72 14.21 -29.50 -1.68
CA GLN A 72 13.25 -30.22 -0.85
C GLN A 72 11.82 -29.94 -1.31
N ILE A 73 11.53 -28.70 -1.71
CA ILE A 73 10.22 -28.33 -2.27
C ILE A 73 9.94 -29.10 -3.56
N ALA A 74 10.92 -29.18 -4.47
CA ALA A 74 10.79 -29.93 -5.71
C ALA A 74 10.56 -31.43 -5.46
N GLU A 75 11.31 -32.01 -4.53
CA GLU A 75 11.18 -33.41 -4.11
C GLU A 75 9.79 -33.68 -3.51
N LEU A 76 9.29 -32.79 -2.64
CA LEU A 76 7.96 -32.91 -2.02
C LEU A 76 6.82 -32.74 -3.03
N ALA A 77 7.00 -31.87 -4.02
CA ALA A 77 6.04 -31.70 -5.11
C ALA A 77 6.09 -32.82 -6.18
N GLY A 78 7.12 -33.67 -6.17
CA GLY A 78 7.34 -34.69 -7.19
C GLY A 78 7.70 -34.11 -8.56
N VAL A 79 8.39 -32.97 -8.58
CA VAL A 79 8.70 -32.19 -9.79
C VAL A 79 10.21 -32.01 -9.93
N ASP A 80 10.75 -31.91 -11.14
CA ASP A 80 12.18 -31.66 -11.35
C ASP A 80 12.61 -30.26 -10.87
N LYS A 81 13.84 -30.16 -10.33
CA LYS A 81 14.42 -28.93 -9.78
C LYS A 81 14.49 -27.80 -10.82
N SER A 82 14.57 -28.12 -12.10
CA SER A 82 14.55 -27.15 -13.21
C SER A 82 13.27 -26.33 -13.28
N ASN A 83 12.18 -26.75 -12.61
CA ASN A 83 10.93 -26.01 -12.58
C ASN A 83 10.92 -24.86 -11.56
N LEU A 84 11.84 -24.86 -10.58
CA LEU A 84 12.04 -23.77 -9.61
C LEU A 84 13.11 -22.77 -10.06
N ARG A 85 13.21 -22.51 -11.37
CA ARG A 85 14.09 -21.46 -11.90
C ARG A 85 13.38 -20.10 -11.90
N GLU A 86 14.17 -19.04 -11.79
CA GLU A 86 13.68 -17.65 -11.71
C GLU A 86 12.86 -17.23 -12.94
N ASP A 87 13.25 -17.68 -14.13
CA ASP A 87 12.53 -17.43 -15.38
C ASP A 87 11.15 -18.09 -15.45
N ARG A 88 10.93 -19.16 -14.69
CA ARG A 88 9.68 -19.95 -14.70
C ARG A 88 8.75 -19.62 -13.54
N GLN A 89 9.30 -19.31 -12.37
CA GLN A 89 8.58 -19.24 -11.11
C GLN A 89 9.01 -18.04 -10.25
N SER A 90 9.23 -16.88 -10.86
CA SER A 90 9.71 -15.66 -10.18
C SER A 90 8.86 -15.26 -8.97
N LEU A 91 7.54 -15.32 -9.09
CA LEU A 91 6.61 -14.96 -8.01
C LEU A 91 6.66 -15.96 -6.84
N LEU A 92 6.73 -17.26 -7.15
CA LEU A 92 6.85 -18.30 -6.13
C LEU A 92 8.19 -18.21 -5.39
N LEU A 93 9.29 -17.92 -6.07
CA LEU A 93 10.59 -17.75 -5.43
C LEU A 93 10.62 -16.54 -4.50
N LYS A 94 10.02 -15.41 -4.91
CA LYS A 94 9.84 -14.24 -4.03
C LYS A 94 9.00 -14.59 -2.80
N TYR A 95 7.95 -15.39 -2.98
CA TYR A 95 7.13 -15.87 -1.87
C TYR A 95 7.95 -16.76 -0.90
N ILE A 96 8.73 -17.70 -1.42
CA ILE A 96 9.63 -18.55 -0.62
C ILE A 96 10.64 -17.71 0.17
N GLU A 97 11.20 -16.66 -0.45
CA GLU A 97 12.12 -15.74 0.22
C GLU A 97 11.43 -15.00 1.37
N GLN A 98 10.22 -14.50 1.16
CA GLN A 98 9.43 -13.85 2.20
C GLN A 98 9.11 -14.80 3.36
N GLU A 99 8.71 -16.04 3.06
CA GLU A 99 8.47 -17.05 4.09
C GLU A 99 9.75 -17.44 4.85
N ASN A 100 10.89 -17.52 4.17
CA ASN A 100 12.18 -17.73 4.82
C ASN A 100 12.56 -16.59 5.79
N ILE A 101 12.27 -15.34 5.43
CA ILE A 101 12.45 -14.18 6.32
C ILE A 101 11.55 -14.32 7.55
N LYS A 102 10.28 -14.69 7.37
CA LYS A 102 9.34 -14.91 8.47
C LYS A 102 9.78 -16.03 9.40
N LEU A 103 10.21 -17.17 8.85
CA LEU A 103 10.71 -18.31 9.62
C LEU A 103 11.97 -17.96 10.41
N ASP A 104 12.89 -17.18 9.84
CA ASP A 104 14.08 -16.69 10.55
C ASP A 104 13.73 -15.71 11.68
N GLN A 105 12.77 -14.81 11.46
CA GLN A 105 12.24 -13.95 12.51
C GLN A 105 11.57 -14.75 13.63
N LEU A 106 10.75 -15.74 13.28
CA LEU A 106 10.08 -16.62 14.22
C LEU A 106 11.11 -17.41 15.05
N TRP A 107 12.16 -17.91 14.41
CA TRP A 107 13.28 -18.54 15.11
C TRP A 107 13.98 -17.56 16.04
N LYS A 108 14.35 -16.35 15.59
CA LYS A 108 14.99 -15.33 16.44
C LYS A 108 14.13 -15.00 17.65
N ASN A 109 12.84 -14.79 17.46
CA ASN A 109 11.90 -14.50 18.56
C ASN A 109 11.72 -15.66 19.54
N THR A 110 11.90 -16.91 19.08
CA THR A 110 11.75 -18.11 19.91
C THR A 110 13.06 -18.50 20.60
N SER A 111 14.19 -18.37 19.90
CA SER A 111 15.53 -18.76 20.33
C SER A 111 16.20 -17.66 21.16
N GLU A 112 16.04 -16.40 20.76
CA GLU A 112 16.34 -15.28 21.64
C GLU A 112 15.16 -15.20 22.60
N HIS A 113 15.29 -15.85 23.76
CA HIS A 113 14.45 -15.45 24.87
C HIS A 113 14.58 -13.93 24.97
N PRO A 114 13.50 -13.15 24.86
CA PRO A 114 13.58 -11.74 25.17
C PRO A 114 14.21 -11.72 26.55
N LYS A 115 15.37 -11.09 26.67
CA LYS A 115 16.03 -10.92 27.95
C LYS A 115 15.11 -10.01 28.75
N LYS A 116 14.05 -10.59 29.31
CA LYS A 116 12.92 -9.89 29.89
C LYS A 116 13.50 -9.17 31.11
N GLY A 117 13.74 -7.87 30.95
CA GLY A 117 14.38 -7.03 31.96
C GLY A 117 15.86 -6.67 31.75
N GLN A 118 16.55 -7.10 30.68
CA GLN A 118 17.85 -6.50 30.35
C GLN A 118 17.65 -5.15 29.66
N LYS A 119 18.29 -4.13 30.20
CA LYS A 119 18.36 -2.81 29.55
C LYS A 119 19.10 -2.96 28.22
N PRO A 120 18.58 -2.37 27.12
CA PRO A 120 19.29 -2.36 25.84
C PRO A 120 20.68 -1.77 26.02
N SER A 121 21.66 -2.29 25.26
CA SER A 121 23.01 -1.75 25.29
C SER A 121 23.02 -0.31 24.78
N LYS A 122 24.03 0.47 25.18
CA LYS A 122 24.26 1.81 24.63
C LYS A 122 24.41 1.78 23.10
N SER A 123 24.99 0.70 22.56
CA SER A 123 25.11 0.48 21.11
C SER A 123 23.74 0.32 20.44
N ASP A 124 22.84 -0.44 21.07
CA ASP A 124 21.52 -0.75 20.53
C ASP A 124 20.66 0.52 20.54
N LEU A 125 20.69 1.26 21.65
CA LEU A 125 20.02 2.55 21.76
C LEU A 125 20.54 3.59 20.76
N ALA A 126 21.85 3.62 20.50
CA ALA A 126 22.43 4.53 19.51
C ALA A 126 22.00 4.17 18.09
N ARG A 127 21.96 2.87 17.76
CA ARG A 127 21.46 2.38 16.47
C ARG A 127 20.00 2.74 16.27
N ASP A 128 19.17 2.44 17.26
CA ASP A 128 17.73 2.69 17.18
C ASP A 128 17.44 4.20 17.11
N LYS A 129 18.18 5.03 17.86
CA LYS A 129 18.11 6.49 17.74
C LYS A 129 18.39 6.96 16.30
N SER A 130 19.45 6.44 15.67
CA SER A 130 19.79 6.79 14.28
C SER A 130 18.69 6.37 13.29
N ILE A 131 18.10 5.19 13.47
CA ILE A 131 16.99 4.70 12.65
C ILE A 131 15.77 5.62 12.81
N TYR A 132 15.40 5.95 14.04
CA TYR A 132 14.25 6.81 14.31
C TYR A 132 14.47 8.25 13.83
N GLU A 133 15.68 8.80 13.97
CA GLU A 133 16.01 10.12 13.43
C GLU A 133 15.87 10.16 11.90
N ARG A 134 16.31 9.11 11.21
CA ARG A 134 16.13 8.97 9.77
C ARG A 134 14.66 8.91 9.38
N GLN A 135 13.87 8.03 10.00
CA GLN A 135 12.44 7.93 9.73
C GLN A 135 11.70 9.24 10.00
N LEU A 136 12.06 9.93 11.08
CA LEU A 136 11.48 11.22 11.42
C LEU A 136 11.84 12.31 10.40
N SER A 137 13.04 12.26 9.83
CA SER A 137 13.45 13.16 8.74
C SER A 137 12.69 12.88 7.44
N GLU A 138 12.50 11.60 7.09
CA GLU A 138 11.75 11.16 5.90
C GLU A 138 10.27 11.61 6.00
N ILE A 139 9.61 11.33 7.14
CA ILE A 139 8.22 11.74 7.40
C ILE A 139 8.08 13.28 7.39
N LYS A 140 9.03 14.01 7.95
CA LYS A 140 9.01 15.49 7.91
C LYS A 140 9.07 16.00 6.48
N ASN A 141 9.94 15.43 5.66
CA ASN A 141 10.08 15.82 4.26
C ASN A 141 8.79 15.51 3.48
N GLU A 142 8.22 14.32 3.66
CA GLU A 142 6.94 13.94 3.03
C GLU A 142 5.81 14.91 3.40
N ARG A 143 5.68 15.26 4.69
CA ARG A 143 4.69 16.22 5.15
C ARG A 143 4.90 17.62 4.58
N LEU A 144 6.15 18.05 4.47
CA LEU A 144 6.50 19.35 3.90
C LEU A 144 6.12 19.41 2.41
N VAL A 145 6.44 18.36 1.66
CA VAL A 145 6.05 18.24 0.24
C VAL A 145 4.53 18.24 0.10
N GLY A 146 3.82 17.47 0.92
CA GLY A 146 2.36 17.44 0.93
C GLY A 146 1.75 18.81 1.20
N TYR A 147 2.28 19.53 2.20
CA TYR A 147 1.84 20.89 2.51
C TYR A 147 2.03 21.86 1.32
N PHE A 148 3.19 21.82 0.66
CA PHE A 148 3.43 22.69 -0.50
C PHE A 148 2.55 22.33 -1.70
N GLN A 149 2.30 21.06 -1.94
CA GLN A 149 1.38 20.63 -2.99
C GLN A 149 -0.05 21.10 -2.73
N GLU A 150 -0.52 21.01 -1.48
CA GLU A 150 -1.83 21.50 -1.09
C GLU A 150 -1.93 23.02 -1.25
N ALA A 151 -0.92 23.77 -0.78
CA ALA A 151 -0.85 25.22 -0.95
C ALA A 151 -0.88 25.64 -2.42
N LEU A 152 -0.06 25.00 -3.27
CA LEU A 152 -0.05 25.25 -4.72
C LEU A 152 -1.39 24.91 -5.35
N SER A 153 -2.02 23.79 -4.98
CA SER A 153 -3.33 23.43 -5.52
C SER A 153 -4.41 24.45 -5.15
N SER A 154 -4.37 25.00 -3.94
CA SER A 154 -5.30 26.03 -3.47
C SER A 154 -5.12 27.33 -4.25
N GLU A 155 -3.87 27.75 -4.47
CA GLU A 155 -3.56 28.96 -5.23
C GLU A 155 -3.97 28.82 -6.70
N VAL A 156 -3.64 27.70 -7.35
CA VAL A 156 -4.05 27.40 -8.73
C VAL A 156 -5.58 27.38 -8.87
N LEU A 157 -6.30 26.81 -7.90
CA LEU A 157 -7.78 26.83 -7.90
C LEU A 157 -8.33 28.24 -7.78
N ASN A 158 -7.69 29.12 -7.00
CA ASN A 158 -8.09 30.52 -6.87
C ASN A 158 -7.81 31.30 -8.17
N GLU A 159 -6.67 31.09 -8.81
CA GLU A 159 -6.36 31.68 -10.11
C GLU A 159 -7.35 31.25 -11.19
N GLN A 160 -7.71 29.97 -11.24
CA GLN A 160 -8.74 29.46 -12.17
C GLN A 160 -10.10 30.10 -11.93
N LYS A 161 -10.54 30.23 -10.67
CA LYS A 161 -11.78 30.94 -10.33
C LYS A 161 -11.75 32.39 -10.78
N TYR A 162 -10.63 33.07 -10.55
CA TYR A 162 -10.44 34.45 -10.99
C TYR A 162 -10.50 34.60 -12.52
N LEU A 163 -9.85 33.67 -13.24
CA LEU A 163 -9.85 33.66 -14.70
C LEU A 163 -11.26 33.41 -15.28
N ILE A 164 -12.02 32.48 -14.68
CA ILE A 164 -13.42 32.23 -15.05
C ILE A 164 -14.27 33.49 -14.83
N ALA A 165 -14.08 34.20 -13.71
CA ALA A 165 -14.81 35.44 -13.44
C ALA A 165 -14.49 36.53 -14.48
N LYS A 166 -13.21 36.70 -14.85
CA LYS A 166 -12.79 37.61 -15.92
C LYS A 166 -13.39 37.23 -17.27
N TYR A 167 -13.40 35.94 -17.60
CA TYR A 167 -13.95 35.46 -18.86
C TYR A 167 -15.45 35.78 -18.97
N LYS A 168 -16.22 35.50 -17.92
CA LYS A 168 -17.65 35.85 -17.84
C LYS A 168 -17.90 37.35 -17.98
N GLN A 169 -17.07 38.18 -17.33
CA GLN A 169 -17.19 39.63 -17.45
C GLN A 169 -16.95 40.08 -18.89
N LEU A 170 -15.91 39.54 -19.54
CA LEU A 170 -15.58 39.85 -20.93
C LEU A 170 -16.70 39.41 -21.89
N GLU A 171 -17.32 38.27 -21.65
CA GLU A 171 -18.46 37.76 -22.42
C GLU A 171 -19.67 38.70 -22.32
N ILE A 172 -20.01 39.16 -21.10
CA ILE A 172 -21.06 40.16 -20.88
C ILE A 172 -20.76 41.47 -21.61
N ASP A 173 -19.52 41.97 -21.52
CA ASP A 173 -19.14 43.23 -22.15
C ASP A 173 -19.12 43.10 -23.70
N TYR A 174 -18.76 41.93 -24.22
CA TYR A 174 -18.86 41.61 -25.64
C TYR A 174 -20.32 41.59 -26.13
N GLU A 175 -21.23 40.96 -25.39
CA GLU A 175 -22.67 40.97 -25.72
C GLU A 175 -23.26 42.39 -25.70
N LYS A 176 -22.89 43.21 -24.71
CA LYS A 176 -23.27 44.64 -24.67
C LYS A 176 -22.72 45.40 -25.88
N ALA A 177 -21.48 45.17 -26.26
CA ALA A 177 -20.90 45.81 -27.43
C ALA A 177 -21.64 45.39 -28.72
N GLN A 178 -21.95 44.11 -28.89
CA GLN A 178 -22.70 43.58 -30.03
C GLN A 178 -24.11 44.17 -30.11
N THR A 179 -24.84 44.22 -29.00
CA THR A 179 -26.18 44.83 -28.95
C THR A 179 -26.13 46.32 -29.28
N THR A 180 -25.13 47.04 -28.77
CA THR A 180 -24.92 48.46 -29.09
C THR A 180 -24.63 48.67 -30.58
N ILE A 181 -23.75 47.86 -31.16
CA ILE A 181 -23.45 47.89 -32.61
C ILE A 181 -24.70 47.60 -33.44
N ALA A 182 -25.48 46.59 -33.06
CA ALA A 182 -26.73 46.25 -33.75
C ALA A 182 -27.74 47.41 -33.71
N ASN A 183 -27.90 48.05 -32.54
CA ASN A 183 -28.76 49.21 -32.37
C ASN A 183 -28.31 50.41 -33.22
N LEU A 184 -27.01 50.73 -33.19
CA LEU A 184 -26.44 51.82 -34.01
C LEU A 184 -26.61 51.55 -35.52
N ARG A 185 -26.39 50.29 -35.95
CA ARG A 185 -26.63 49.89 -37.35
C ARG A 185 -28.09 50.06 -37.75
N LYS A 186 -29.03 49.70 -36.87
CA LYS A 186 -30.46 49.88 -37.10
C LYS A 186 -30.83 51.37 -37.22
N GLN A 187 -30.36 52.20 -36.28
CA GLN A 187 -30.59 53.65 -36.29
C GLN A 187 -30.02 54.31 -37.56
N ASN A 188 -28.80 53.95 -37.97
CA ASN A 188 -28.22 54.44 -39.23
C ASN A 188 -29.04 54.02 -40.45
N GLY A 189 -29.56 52.80 -40.47
CA GLY A 189 -30.45 52.34 -41.54
C GLY A 189 -31.77 53.12 -41.61
N GLU A 190 -32.35 53.47 -40.46
CA GLU A 190 -33.55 54.31 -40.37
C GLU A 190 -33.27 55.75 -40.84
N LEU A 191 -32.17 56.36 -40.39
CA LEU A 191 -31.77 57.70 -40.84
C LEU A 191 -31.51 57.77 -42.35
N LEU A 192 -30.84 56.76 -42.92
CA LEU A 192 -30.62 56.68 -44.37
C LEU A 192 -31.93 56.53 -45.16
N ARG A 193 -32.96 55.89 -44.59
CA ARG A 193 -34.29 55.83 -45.23
C ARG A 193 -34.99 57.19 -45.19
N CYS A 194 -34.92 57.89 -44.07
CA CYS A 194 -35.51 59.24 -43.93
C CYS A 194 -34.81 60.28 -44.82
N LEU A 195 -33.50 60.15 -45.07
CA LEU A 195 -32.74 61.06 -45.94
C LEU A 195 -32.96 60.84 -47.44
N ASN A 196 -33.42 59.66 -47.85
CA ASN A 196 -33.65 59.30 -49.26
C ASN A 196 -35.13 59.39 -49.67
N GLN A 197 -35.97 60.02 -48.85
CA GLN A 197 -37.34 60.45 -49.17
C GLN A 197 -37.36 61.95 -49.42
#